data_AF-A0A2G4IE74-F1
#
_entry.id   AF-A0A2G4IE74-F1
#
_cell.length_a   1.000
_cell.length_b   1.000
_cell.length_c   1.000
_cell.angle_alpha   90.00
_cell.angle_beta   90.00
_cell.angle_gamma   90.00
#
_symmetry.space_group_name_H-M   'P 1'
#
loop_
_entity.id
_entity.type
_entity.pdbx_description
1 polymer ?
#
loop_
_entity_poly.entity_id
_entity_poly.type
_entity_poly.pdbx_seq_one_letter_code
_entity_poly.pdbx_strand_id
1 'polypeptide(L)'
;MLVVTLTTACSKGEGATGPVTPPPPPTPVGGYTLRTIDAKVMPYAMYTEPDYTLEVISGTLSVTANGKWVSKSVARETVAGNISTYSDSTFGTWSLLAGATMAAFVNTETTITSNATWTAAEVTVNEVYGTVTRKLVYKRN
;
A
#
# COMPACT_ATOMS: atom_id res chain seq x y z
N MET A 1 51.96 -17.87 19.68
CA MET A 1 52.81 -16.81 19.08
C MET A 1 53.01 -17.18 17.62
N LEU A 2 52.32 -16.50 16.72
CA LEU A 2 52.45 -16.65 15.27
C LEU A 2 52.46 -15.23 14.69
N VAL A 3 53.57 -14.89 14.06
CA VAL A 3 53.84 -13.57 13.47
C VAL A 3 53.20 -13.54 12.09
N VAL A 4 52.34 -12.56 11.82
CA VAL A 4 51.83 -12.28 10.48
C VAL A 4 52.35 -10.92 10.04
N THR A 5 53.08 -10.94 8.94
CA THR A 5 53.82 -9.85 8.33
C THR A 5 52.86 -8.87 7.64
N LEU A 6 52.94 -7.57 7.97
CA LEU A 6 52.30 -6.51 7.20
C LEU A 6 53.04 -6.36 5.85
N THR A 7 52.32 -6.46 4.74
CA THR A 7 52.78 -5.95 3.45
C THR A 7 51.95 -4.72 3.10
N THR A 8 52.61 -3.57 3.15
CA THR A 8 52.13 -2.30 2.63
C THR A 8 52.18 -2.35 1.11
N ALA A 9 51.03 -2.44 0.46
CA ALA A 9 50.91 -2.18 -0.97
C ALA A 9 50.28 -0.79 -1.15
N CYS A 10 51.13 0.18 -1.46
CA CYS A 10 50.75 1.50 -1.94
C CYS A 10 50.62 1.39 -3.47
N SER A 11 49.40 1.48 -3.99
CA SER A 11 49.13 1.52 -5.43
C SER A 11 48.28 2.76 -5.72
N LYS A 12 48.74 3.53 -6.72
CA LYS A 12 48.17 4.77 -7.26
C LYS A 12 46.64 4.80 -7.27
N GLY A 13 46.10 5.95 -6.88
CA GLY A 13 44.67 6.24 -6.82
C GLY A 13 43.95 6.06 -8.15
N GLU A 14 43.13 5.01 -8.21
CA GLU A 14 41.84 5.06 -8.86
C GLU A 14 40.82 5.36 -7.77
N GLY A 15 39.98 6.37 -7.98
CA GLY A 15 39.05 6.87 -6.98
C GLY A 15 38.18 5.73 -6.44
N ALA A 16 38.49 5.26 -5.23
CA ALA A 16 37.67 4.34 -4.51
C ALA A 16 36.32 5.04 -4.26
N THR A 17 35.31 4.70 -5.05
CA THR A 17 33.93 4.90 -4.62
C THR A 17 33.80 4.07 -3.35
N GLY A 18 33.80 4.73 -2.19
CA GLY A 18 33.61 4.09 -0.89
C GLY A 18 32.35 3.23 -0.89
N PRO A 19 32.18 2.33 0.09
CA PRO A 19 31.04 1.42 0.12
C PRO A 19 29.74 2.22 -0.02
N VAL A 20 29.11 2.09 -1.18
CA VAL A 20 27.79 2.66 -1.42
C VAL A 20 26.82 1.89 -0.54
N THR A 21 26.23 2.57 0.44
CA THR A 21 25.17 1.97 1.23
C THR A 21 23.99 1.71 0.28
N PRO A 22 23.49 0.47 0.15
CA PRO A 22 22.33 0.21 -0.68
C PRO A 22 21.17 1.13 -0.25
N PRO A 23 20.40 1.68 -1.20
CA PRO A 23 19.25 2.49 -0.83
C PRO A 23 18.35 1.68 0.10
N PRO A 24 17.79 2.29 1.17
CA PRO A 24 16.91 1.60 2.07
C PRO A 24 15.75 0.97 1.28
N PRO A 25 15.28 -0.23 1.68
CA PRO A 25 14.20 -0.88 0.98
C PRO A 25 12.96 0.03 0.96
N PRO A 26 12.19 0.04 -0.14
CA PRO A 26 11.01 0.88 -0.24
C PRO A 26 10.07 0.57 0.93
N THR A 27 9.47 1.61 1.50
CA THR A 27 8.53 1.52 2.62
C THR A 27 7.12 1.87 2.13
N PRO A 28 6.06 1.22 2.65
CA PRO A 28 4.69 1.58 2.29
C PRO A 28 4.25 2.90 2.93
N VAL A 29 5.07 3.49 3.81
CA VAL A 29 4.75 4.78 4.45
C VAL A 29 4.57 5.87 3.40
N GLY A 30 3.46 6.59 3.47
CA GLY A 30 3.10 7.65 2.54
C GLY A 30 1.59 7.88 2.42
N GLY A 31 1.24 8.87 1.61
CA GLY A 31 -0.12 9.14 1.16
C GLY A 31 -0.30 8.69 -0.29
N TYR A 32 -1.47 8.13 -0.59
CA TYR A 32 -1.78 7.54 -1.89
C TYR A 32 -3.22 7.84 -2.30
N THR A 33 -3.44 7.86 -3.61
CA THR A 33 -4.77 7.96 -4.25
C THR A 33 -5.13 6.64 -4.90
N LEU A 34 -6.35 6.14 -4.68
CA LEU A 34 -6.88 4.93 -5.29
C LEU A 34 -6.99 5.09 -6.81
N ARG A 35 -6.46 4.12 -7.57
CA ARG A 35 -6.47 4.13 -9.04
C ARG A 35 -7.40 3.08 -9.61
N THR A 36 -7.32 1.86 -9.10
CA THR A 36 -8.14 0.75 -9.60
C THR A 36 -8.62 -0.15 -8.48
N ILE A 37 -9.81 -0.74 -8.69
CA ILE A 37 -10.31 -1.90 -7.94
C ILE A 37 -10.44 -3.04 -8.94
N ASP A 38 -9.84 -4.19 -8.66
CA ASP A 38 -9.85 -5.38 -9.53
C ASP A 38 -9.45 -5.04 -10.99
N ALA A 39 -8.39 -4.24 -11.13
CA ALA A 39 -7.85 -3.72 -12.40
C ALA A 39 -8.80 -2.79 -13.21
N LYS A 40 -9.97 -2.42 -12.68
CA LYS A 40 -10.87 -1.43 -13.28
C LYS A 40 -10.59 -0.03 -12.73
N VAL A 41 -10.52 0.96 -13.61
CA VAL A 41 -10.34 2.38 -13.24
C VAL A 41 -11.57 2.93 -12.51
N MET A 42 -11.39 4.00 -11.75
CA MET A 42 -12.51 4.72 -11.10
C MET A 42 -13.33 5.53 -12.11
N PRO A 43 -14.66 5.72 -11.89
CA PRO A 43 -15.45 5.13 -10.81
C PRO A 43 -15.64 3.62 -11.01
N TYR A 44 -15.66 2.88 -9.90
CA TYR A 44 -15.83 1.43 -9.88
C TYR A 44 -17.22 1.06 -9.37
N ALA A 45 -18.04 0.42 -10.20
CA ALA A 45 -19.33 -0.12 -9.78
C ALA A 45 -19.15 -1.39 -8.93
N MET A 46 -19.48 -1.28 -7.65
CA MET A 46 -19.47 -2.38 -6.69
C MET A 46 -20.73 -3.23 -6.80
N TYR A 47 -21.89 -2.57 -6.98
CA TYR A 47 -23.18 -3.19 -7.23
C TYR A 47 -23.90 -2.50 -8.39
N THR A 48 -24.57 -3.30 -9.22
CA THR A 48 -25.42 -2.82 -10.32
C THR A 48 -26.63 -3.72 -10.43
N GLU A 49 -27.79 -3.17 -10.05
CA GLU A 49 -29.11 -3.79 -10.11
C GLU A 49 -30.07 -2.80 -10.79
N PRO A 50 -31.27 -3.22 -11.26
CA PRO A 50 -32.17 -2.37 -12.06
C PRO A 50 -32.47 -0.98 -11.46
N ASP A 51 -32.68 -0.90 -10.15
CA ASP A 51 -33.00 0.36 -9.44
C ASP A 51 -31.95 0.73 -8.38
N TYR A 52 -30.79 0.06 -8.39
CA TYR A 52 -29.74 0.29 -7.39
C TYR A 52 -28.34 0.25 -8.02
N THR A 53 -27.56 1.30 -7.79
CA THR A 53 -26.11 1.27 -8.07
C THR A 53 -25.33 1.78 -6.89
N LEU A 54 -24.20 1.13 -6.61
CA LEU A 54 -23.20 1.62 -5.67
C LEU A 54 -21.85 1.66 -6.37
N GLU A 55 -21.26 2.84 -6.43
CA GLU A 55 -19.99 3.07 -7.09
C GLU A 55 -18.99 3.68 -6.12
N VAL A 56 -17.77 3.15 -6.07
CA VAL A 56 -16.64 3.83 -5.46
C VAL A 56 -16.10 4.83 -6.48
N ILE A 57 -16.22 6.13 -6.19
CA ILE A 57 -15.83 7.18 -7.14
C ILE A 57 -14.41 7.69 -6.90
N SER A 58 -13.91 7.60 -5.67
CA SER A 58 -12.52 7.92 -5.33
C SER A 58 -12.12 7.26 -4.01
N GLY A 59 -10.82 7.26 -3.71
CA GLY A 59 -10.32 6.83 -2.42
C GLY A 59 -8.89 7.27 -2.16
N THR A 60 -8.49 7.23 -0.91
CA THR A 60 -7.15 7.56 -0.43
C THR A 60 -6.68 6.54 0.58
N LEU A 61 -5.38 6.29 0.60
CA LEU A 61 -4.72 5.49 1.62
C LEU A 61 -3.63 6.32 2.27
N SER A 62 -3.56 6.30 3.59
CA SER A 62 -2.46 6.85 4.38
C SER A 62 -1.84 5.75 5.20
N VAL A 63 -0.52 5.56 5.09
CA VAL A 63 0.26 4.60 5.87
C VAL A 63 1.35 5.37 6.61
N THR A 64 1.41 5.21 7.93
CA THR A 64 2.29 6.00 8.79
C THR A 64 3.43 5.14 9.35
N ALA A 65 4.57 5.77 9.65
CA ALA A 65 5.75 5.09 10.17
C ALA A 65 5.55 4.47 11.57
N ASN A 66 4.54 4.91 12.32
CA ASN A 66 4.17 4.34 13.63
C ASN A 66 3.23 3.12 13.52
N GLY A 67 3.21 2.44 12.37
CA GLY A 67 2.47 1.19 12.21
C GLY A 67 0.95 1.36 12.07
N LYS A 68 0.45 2.53 11.66
CA LYS A 68 -0.99 2.76 11.43
C LYS A 68 -1.31 2.97 9.95
N TRP A 69 -2.53 2.64 9.56
CA TRP A 69 -3.05 2.95 8.24
C TRP A 69 -4.51 3.41 8.34
N VAL A 70 -4.93 4.23 7.36
CA VAL A 70 -6.32 4.64 7.17
C VAL A 70 -6.61 4.65 5.67
N SER A 71 -7.64 3.92 5.27
CA SER A 71 -8.26 3.99 3.95
C SER A 71 -9.54 4.81 4.05
N LYS A 72 -9.77 5.69 3.08
CA LYS A 72 -11.03 6.44 2.94
C LYS A 72 -11.52 6.30 1.51
N SER A 73 -12.79 5.99 1.33
CA SER A 73 -13.44 5.96 0.03
C SER A 73 -14.57 6.99 0.00
N VAL A 74 -14.87 7.49 -1.20
CA VAL A 74 -16.12 8.22 -1.45
C VAL A 74 -16.94 7.34 -2.39
N ALA A 75 -18.18 7.09 -1.99
CA ALA A 75 -19.12 6.31 -2.76
C ALA A 75 -20.24 7.21 -3.30
N ARG A 76 -20.78 6.81 -4.45
CA ARG A 76 -22.01 7.32 -5.03
C ARG A 76 -23.02 6.18 -5.05
N GLU A 77 -24.17 6.40 -4.45
CA GLU A 77 -25.29 5.47 -4.42
C GLU A 77 -26.46 6.06 -5.20
N THR A 78 -27.09 5.27 -6.07
CA THR A 78 -28.32 5.64 -6.77
C THR A 78 -29.41 4.65 -6.42
N VAL A 79 -30.54 5.13 -5.88
CA VAL A 79 -31.72 4.32 -5.53
C VAL A 79 -32.94 4.87 -6.26
N ALA A 80 -33.52 4.08 -7.17
CA ALA A 80 -34.68 4.47 -7.99
C ALA A 80 -34.51 5.86 -8.64
N GLY A 81 -33.31 6.14 -9.17
CA GLY A 81 -32.93 7.42 -9.78
C GLY A 81 -32.49 8.53 -8.82
N ASN A 82 -32.58 8.34 -7.50
CA ASN A 82 -32.15 9.32 -6.51
C ASN A 82 -30.67 9.09 -6.14
N ILE A 83 -29.86 10.14 -6.23
CA ILE A 83 -28.40 10.05 -6.02
C ILE A 83 -28.01 10.58 -4.64
N SER A 84 -27.19 9.81 -3.93
CA SER A 84 -26.51 10.18 -2.68
C SER A 84 -25.00 9.97 -2.82
N THR A 85 -24.22 10.77 -2.10
CA THR A 85 -22.76 10.57 -1.98
C THR A 85 -22.36 10.58 -0.52
N TYR A 86 -21.51 9.65 -0.12
CA TYR A 86 -21.01 9.56 1.25
C TYR A 86 -19.56 9.08 1.28
N SER A 87 -18.87 9.41 2.37
CA SER A 87 -17.52 8.92 2.63
C SER A 87 -17.57 7.77 3.62
N ASP A 88 -16.80 6.73 3.36
CA ASP A 88 -16.55 5.63 4.29
C ASP A 88 -15.05 5.54 4.59
N SER A 89 -14.70 4.97 5.74
CA SER A 89 -13.31 4.79 6.12
C SER A 89 -13.08 3.53 6.92
N THR A 90 -11.97 2.86 6.64
CA THR A 90 -11.45 1.76 7.43
C THR A 90 -10.04 2.09 7.90
N PHE A 91 -9.64 1.57 9.06
CA PHE A 91 -8.34 1.86 9.63
C PHE A 91 -7.81 0.70 10.46
N GLY A 92 -6.51 0.76 10.74
CA GLY A 92 -5.93 -0.13 11.71
C GLY A 92 -4.42 -0.07 11.77
N THR A 93 -3.81 -1.22 12.01
CA THR A 93 -2.36 -1.35 12.17
C THR A 93 -1.73 -2.10 11.01
N TRP A 94 -0.45 -1.84 10.74
CA TRP A 94 0.32 -2.60 9.78
C TRP A 94 1.65 -3.07 10.36
N SER A 95 2.11 -4.22 9.88
CA SER A 95 3.41 -4.80 10.22
C SER A 95 4.05 -5.43 8.98
N LEU A 96 5.37 -5.31 8.86
CA LEU A 96 6.13 -5.95 7.79
C LEU A 96 6.00 -7.48 7.88
N LEU A 97 5.76 -8.11 6.73
CA LEU A 97 5.87 -9.56 6.56
C LEU A 97 7.27 -9.90 6.04
N ALA A 98 7.61 -11.20 6.03
CA ALA A 98 8.88 -11.66 5.49
C ALA A 98 9.01 -11.28 4.00
N GLY A 99 10.17 -10.75 3.60
CA GLY A 99 10.38 -10.13 2.30
C GLY A 99 9.99 -8.65 2.34
N ALA A 100 10.97 -7.77 2.17
CA ALA A 100 10.93 -6.34 2.53
C ALA A 100 9.84 -5.46 1.84
N THR A 101 8.94 -6.04 1.03
CA THR A 101 7.94 -5.33 0.23
C THR A 101 6.51 -5.86 0.43
N MET A 102 6.24 -6.50 1.58
CA MET A 102 4.92 -7.00 1.93
C MET A 102 4.59 -6.73 3.41
N ALA A 103 3.32 -6.44 3.72
CA ALA A 103 2.84 -6.15 5.06
C ALA A 103 1.47 -6.78 5.30
N ALA A 104 1.19 -7.08 6.57
CA ALA A 104 -0.15 -7.37 7.06
C ALA A 104 -0.81 -6.05 7.46
N PHE A 105 -2.02 -5.80 6.96
CA PHE A 105 -2.88 -4.70 7.36
C PHE A 105 -4.03 -5.28 8.17
N VAL A 106 -4.01 -5.07 9.49
CA VAL A 106 -5.05 -5.56 10.40
C VAL A 106 -6.04 -4.44 10.63
N ASN A 107 -7.30 -4.66 10.25
CA ASN A 107 -8.39 -3.73 10.50
C ASN A 107 -8.75 -3.73 12.01
N THR A 108 -8.84 -2.57 12.62
CA THR A 108 -9.11 -2.45 14.07
C THR A 108 -10.53 -2.83 14.46
N GLU A 109 -11.51 -2.64 13.57
CA GLU A 109 -12.93 -2.88 13.85
C GLU A 109 -13.32 -4.33 13.62
N THR A 110 -12.79 -4.95 12.56
CA THR A 110 -13.17 -6.31 12.15
C THR A 110 -12.14 -7.37 12.51
N THR A 111 -10.92 -6.98 12.91
CA THR A 111 -9.75 -7.86 13.12
C THR A 111 -9.30 -8.63 11.87
N ILE A 112 -9.95 -8.41 10.73
CA ILE A 112 -9.60 -9.04 9.45
C ILE A 112 -8.23 -8.53 9.00
N THR A 113 -7.40 -9.45 8.54
CA THR A 113 -6.08 -9.16 8.00
C THR A 113 -6.11 -9.17 6.47
N SER A 114 -5.78 -8.03 5.88
CA SER A 114 -5.49 -7.88 4.45
C SER A 114 -3.98 -7.90 4.24
N ASN A 115 -3.52 -8.26 3.04
CA ASN A 115 -2.11 -8.13 2.68
C ASN A 115 -1.89 -6.92 1.78
N ALA A 116 -0.78 -6.22 2.01
CA ALA A 116 -0.33 -5.10 1.19
C ALA A 116 1.06 -5.40 0.62
N THR A 117 1.26 -5.09 -0.65
CA THR A 117 2.56 -5.08 -1.32
C THR A 117 2.83 -3.71 -1.93
N TRP A 118 4.09 -3.36 -2.17
CA TRP A 118 4.41 -2.04 -2.71
C TRP A 118 5.66 -1.99 -3.56
N THR A 119 5.70 -0.96 -4.38
CA THR A 119 6.89 -0.45 -5.08
C THR A 119 7.21 0.96 -4.55
N ALA A 120 8.15 1.66 -5.18
CA ALA A 120 8.38 3.08 -4.88
C ALA A 120 7.15 3.96 -5.21
N ALA A 121 6.36 3.57 -6.21
CA ALA A 121 5.29 4.40 -6.77
C ALA A 121 3.88 3.99 -6.33
N GLU A 122 3.67 2.75 -5.90
CA GLU A 122 2.34 2.19 -5.70
C GLU A 122 2.27 1.26 -4.49
N VAL A 123 1.10 1.20 -3.86
CA VAL A 123 0.70 0.19 -2.88
C VAL A 123 -0.47 -0.58 -3.45
N THR A 124 -0.36 -1.90 -3.47
CA THR A 124 -1.47 -2.81 -3.76
C THR A 124 -1.95 -3.43 -2.45
N VAL A 125 -3.24 -3.34 -2.17
CA VAL A 125 -3.88 -4.02 -1.04
C VAL A 125 -4.82 -5.08 -1.58
N ASN A 126 -4.62 -6.34 -1.20
CA ASN A 126 -5.64 -7.37 -1.37
C ASN A 126 -6.53 -7.32 -0.13
N GLU A 127 -7.54 -6.45 -0.20
CA GLU A 127 -8.47 -6.18 0.88
C GLU A 127 -9.42 -7.37 1.05
N VAL A 128 -9.48 -7.91 2.27
CA VAL A 128 -10.39 -8.99 2.63
C VAL A 128 -11.59 -8.40 3.37
N TYR A 129 -12.80 -8.70 2.88
CA TYR A 129 -14.06 -8.33 3.50
C TYR A 129 -15.00 -9.53 3.52
N GLY A 130 -15.15 -10.15 4.69
CA GLY A 130 -15.86 -11.42 4.82
C GLY A 130 -15.19 -12.51 3.96
N THR A 131 -15.93 -13.04 2.98
CA THR A 131 -15.44 -14.07 2.03
C THR A 131 -14.92 -13.48 0.72
N VAL A 132 -15.03 -12.17 0.51
CA VAL A 132 -14.62 -11.50 -0.72
C VAL A 132 -13.24 -10.89 -0.54
N THR A 133 -12.38 -11.05 -1.55
CA THR A 133 -11.12 -10.32 -1.63
C THR A 133 -11.16 -9.39 -2.84
N ARG A 134 -10.75 -8.13 -2.65
CA ARG A 134 -10.67 -7.11 -3.70
C ARG A 134 -9.23 -6.62 -3.83
N LYS A 135 -8.74 -6.44 -5.05
CA LYS A 135 -7.41 -5.89 -5.30
C LYS A 135 -7.49 -4.39 -5.53
N LEU A 136 -7.07 -3.61 -4.54
CA LEU A 136 -7.03 -2.15 -4.60
C LEU A 136 -5.61 -1.70 -4.93
N VAL A 137 -5.44 -0.92 -6.00
CA VAL A 137 -4.14 -0.33 -6.37
C VAL A 137 -4.18 1.16 -6.12
N TYR A 138 -3.29 1.62 -5.25
CA TYR A 138 -3.10 3.00 -4.88
C TYR A 138 -1.79 3.54 -5.44
N LYS A 139 -1.82 4.73 -6.04
CA LYS A 139 -0.64 5.43 -6.53
C LYS A 139 -0.21 6.50 -5.52
N ARG A 140 1.09 6.56 -5.24
CA ARG A 140 1.69 7.55 -4.33
C ARG A 140 1.41 8.96 -4.86
N ASN A 141 1.06 9.87 -3.95
CA ASN A 141 0.85 11.28 -4.25
C ASN A 141 2.16 11.99 -4.60
#